data_AF-A0A937Q3A3-F1
#
_entry.id   AF-A0A937Q3A3-F1
#
_cell.length_a   1.000
_cell.length_b   1.000
_cell.length_c   1.000
_cell.angle_alpha   90.00
_cell.angle_beta   90.00
_cell.angle_gamma   90.00
#
_symmetry.space_group_name_H-M   'P 1'
#
loop_
_entity.id
_entity.type
_entity.pdbx_description
1 polymer ?
#
loop_
_entity_poly.entity_id
_entity_poly.type
_entity_poly.pdbx_seq_one_letter_code
_entity_poly.pdbx_strand_id
1 'polypeptide(L)'
;MKNNVIKILATFSIIIIMSTTMVEAQEKVGFWKRAWRKMIHKSDKMQEKVSGETKAKTIENAKPARLARQSPLEELSEEELRGRIRDMIIAYPEAASFIPGLKIAYDKEGAIEHIELETAGERKSLNDMDKEALLSVHKRVARERTRLQMERIQRQLNAVRAVQNIPKPPPQPPKLPTLPPQPPKIPTPPPRPPSPTRR
;
A
#
# COMPACT_ATOMS: atom_id res chain seq x y z
N MET A 1 -17.73 -7.56 41.86
CA MET A 1 -18.23 -6.34 41.17
C MET A 1 -17.13 -5.44 40.59
N LYS A 2 -15.91 -5.41 41.16
CA LYS A 2 -14.80 -4.53 40.69
C LYS A 2 -14.30 -4.81 39.25
N ASN A 3 -14.37 -6.06 38.77
CA ASN A 3 -13.85 -6.41 37.43
C ASN A 3 -14.69 -5.92 36.24
N ASN A 4 -15.96 -5.55 36.44
CA ASN A 4 -16.81 -5.08 35.34
C ASN A 4 -16.59 -3.58 35.05
N VAL A 5 -16.21 -2.80 36.06
CA VAL A 5 -15.97 -1.35 35.90
C VAL A 5 -14.70 -1.10 35.08
N ILE A 6 -13.65 -1.90 35.28
CA ILE A 6 -12.38 -1.79 34.54
C ILE A 6 -12.57 -2.13 33.05
N LYS A 7 -13.41 -3.13 32.74
CA LYS A 7 -13.70 -3.49 31.34
C LYS A 7 -14.48 -2.40 30.60
N ILE A 8 -15.44 -1.76 31.26
CA ILE A 8 -16.23 -0.67 30.67
C ILE A 8 -15.35 0.55 30.39
N LEU A 9 -14.46 0.91 31.32
CA LEU A 9 -13.54 2.04 31.13
C LEU A 9 -12.55 1.79 29.99
N ALA A 10 -12.01 0.57 29.86
CA ALA A 10 -11.10 0.22 28.77
C ALA A 10 -11.77 0.31 27.38
N THR A 11 -13.04 -0.09 27.26
CA THR A 11 -13.78 0.03 26.00
C THR A 11 -14.07 1.47 25.60
N PHE A 12 -14.35 2.36 26.55
CA PHE A 12 -14.58 3.78 26.24
C PHE A 12 -13.31 4.50 25.77
N SER A 13 -12.15 4.19 26.35
CA SER A 13 -10.87 4.78 25.90
C SER A 13 -10.51 4.39 24.46
N ILE A 14 -10.78 3.15 24.04
CA ILE A 14 -10.53 2.70 22.67
C ILE A 14 -11.45 3.42 21.66
N ILE A 15 -12.72 3.64 22.02
CA ILE A 15 -13.68 4.35 21.15
C ILE A 15 -13.27 5.82 20.97
N ILE A 16 -12.77 6.48 22.02
CA ILE A 16 -12.32 7.88 21.94
C ILE A 16 -11.08 8.01 21.03
N ILE A 17 -10.11 7.09 21.15
CA ILE A 17 -8.88 7.09 20.31
C ILE A 17 -9.20 6.80 18.83
N MET A 18 -10.18 5.92 18.55
CA MET A 18 -10.61 5.68 17.17
C MET A 18 -11.40 6.85 16.58
N SER A 19 -12.07 7.65 17.42
CA SER A 19 -12.84 8.81 16.94
C SER A 19 -11.93 9.99 16.57
N THR A 20 -10.85 10.24 17.32
CA THR A 20 -9.93 11.36 17.03
C THR A 20 -9.11 11.16 15.75
N THR A 21 -8.68 9.93 15.47
CA THR A 21 -7.93 9.60 14.25
C THR A 21 -8.80 9.67 12.97
N MET A 22 -10.11 9.47 13.09
CA MET A 22 -11.03 9.52 11.96
C MET A 22 -11.41 10.96 11.56
N VAL A 23 -11.41 11.90 12.52
CA VAL A 23 -11.67 13.33 12.25
C VAL A 23 -10.47 13.99 11.54
N GLU A 24 -9.24 13.70 11.95
CA GLU A 24 -8.03 14.19 11.25
C GLU A 24 -7.88 13.62 9.83
N ALA A 25 -8.35 12.39 9.60
CA ALA A 25 -8.33 11.78 8.27
C ALA A 25 -9.33 12.45 7.30
N GLN A 26 -10.50 12.89 7.79
CA GLN A 26 -11.52 13.56 6.98
C GLN A 26 -11.08 14.96 6.51
N GLU A 27 -10.40 15.73 7.37
CA GLU A 27 -9.92 17.07 7.00
C GLU A 27 -8.82 17.02 5.92
N LYS A 28 -7.93 16.02 5.99
CA LYS A 28 -6.88 15.80 4.98
C LYS A 28 -7.46 15.45 3.62
N VAL A 29 -8.50 14.63 3.55
CA VAL A 29 -9.18 14.28 2.27
C VAL A 29 -9.83 15.52 1.65
N GLY A 30 -10.45 16.38 2.46
CA GLY A 30 -11.03 17.65 2.00
C GLY A 30 -9.99 18.64 1.48
N PHE A 31 -8.82 18.71 2.12
CA PHE A 31 -7.68 19.51 1.66
C PHE A 31 -7.15 19.02 0.31
N TRP A 32 -6.90 17.73 0.16
CA TRP A 32 -6.39 17.15 -1.09
C TRP A 32 -7.37 17.30 -2.25
N LYS A 33 -8.69 17.14 -2.03
CA LYS A 33 -9.71 17.43 -3.06
C LYS A 33 -9.72 18.89 -3.52
N ARG A 34 -9.45 19.84 -2.63
CA ARG A 34 -9.39 21.28 -2.97
C ARG A 34 -8.08 21.64 -3.69
N ALA A 35 -6.96 21.08 -3.24
CA ALA A 35 -5.66 21.25 -3.89
C ALA A 35 -5.66 20.66 -5.32
N TRP A 36 -6.24 19.48 -5.50
CA TRP A 36 -6.35 18.83 -6.82
C TRP A 36 -7.20 19.65 -7.80
N ARG A 37 -8.34 20.20 -7.35
CA ARG A 37 -9.18 21.08 -8.21
C ARG A 37 -8.44 22.34 -8.65
N LYS A 38 -7.64 22.95 -7.78
CA LYS A 38 -6.80 24.11 -8.15
C LYS A 38 -5.73 23.77 -9.17
N MET A 39 -5.15 22.57 -9.11
CA MET A 39 -4.15 22.12 -10.10
C MET A 39 -4.74 21.90 -11.49
N ILE A 40 -5.92 21.28 -11.60
CA ILE A 40 -6.58 21.05 -12.91
C ILE A 40 -6.90 22.40 -13.59
N HIS A 41 -7.49 23.35 -12.87
CA HIS A 41 -7.81 24.66 -13.43
C HIS A 41 -6.58 25.46 -13.90
N LYS A 42 -5.43 25.27 -13.24
CA LYS A 42 -4.18 25.90 -13.66
C LYS A 42 -3.59 25.24 -14.92
N SER A 43 -3.84 23.95 -15.13
CA SER A 43 -3.44 23.21 -16.32
C SER A 43 -4.26 23.63 -17.55
N ASP A 44 -5.58 23.78 -17.42
CA ASP A 44 -6.44 24.20 -18.53
C ASP A 44 -6.12 25.64 -18.97
N LYS A 45 -5.85 26.54 -18.02
CA LYS A 45 -5.43 27.92 -18.30
C LYS A 45 -4.04 28.03 -18.95
N MET A 46 -3.20 27.00 -18.80
CA MET A 46 -1.89 26.92 -19.47
C MET A 46 -2.03 26.39 -20.89
N GLN A 47 -2.97 25.47 -21.17
CA GLN A 47 -3.23 25.00 -22.53
C GLN A 47 -3.91 26.06 -23.41
N GLU A 48 -4.82 26.86 -22.84
CA GLU A 48 -5.50 27.91 -23.60
C GLU A 48 -4.53 29.02 -24.05
N LYS A 49 -3.48 29.31 -23.26
CA LYS A 49 -2.43 30.27 -23.65
C LYS A 49 -1.47 29.74 -24.72
N VAL A 50 -1.32 28.42 -24.87
CA VAL A 50 -0.46 27.81 -25.90
C VAL A 50 -1.19 27.69 -27.25
N SER A 51 -2.53 27.63 -27.25
CA SER A 51 -3.33 27.49 -28.48
C SER A 51 -3.59 28.81 -29.23
N GLY A 52 -3.35 29.97 -28.62
CA GLY A 52 -3.64 31.28 -29.22
C GLY A 52 -2.50 31.87 -30.07
N GLU A 53 -1.26 31.41 -29.91
CA GLU A 53 -0.06 32.09 -30.43
C GLU A 53 0.67 31.34 -31.55
N THR A 54 0.08 30.27 -32.11
CA THR A 54 0.68 29.45 -33.19
C THR A 54 0.01 29.63 -34.55
N LYS A 55 -0.43 30.83 -34.90
CA LYS A 55 -0.84 31.18 -36.27
C LYS A 55 -0.15 32.43 -36.78
N ALA A 56 1.18 32.40 -36.89
CA ALA A 56 1.96 33.08 -37.94
C ALA A 56 3.45 33.06 -37.59
N LYS A 57 4.18 32.09 -38.15
CA LYS A 57 5.48 32.29 -38.83
C LYS A 57 6.16 30.95 -39.09
N THR A 58 6.09 30.57 -40.36
CA THR A 58 7.17 30.10 -41.23
C THR A 58 8.40 29.46 -40.57
N ILE A 59 8.60 28.23 -41.03
CA ILE A 59 9.74 27.32 -40.90
C ILE A 59 11.07 28.02 -41.22
N GLU A 60 12.04 27.96 -40.30
CA GLU A 60 13.44 27.72 -40.64
C GLU A 60 14.26 27.32 -39.39
N ASN A 61 14.96 26.20 -39.50
CA ASN A 61 16.20 25.86 -38.80
C ASN A 61 16.37 26.29 -37.32
N ALA A 62 15.87 25.47 -36.39
CA ALA A 62 16.48 25.35 -35.08
C ALA A 62 16.30 23.92 -34.55
N LYS A 63 17.41 23.17 -34.53
CA LYS A 63 17.64 22.01 -33.66
C LYS A 63 16.93 22.27 -32.33
N PRO A 64 15.98 21.43 -31.87
CA PRO A 64 15.31 21.72 -30.62
C PRO A 64 16.39 21.62 -29.55
N ALA A 65 16.80 22.76 -29.01
CA ALA A 65 17.44 22.85 -27.72
C ALA A 65 16.43 22.24 -26.75
N ARG A 66 16.54 20.91 -26.57
CA ARG A 66 15.97 20.21 -25.44
C ARG A 66 16.55 20.94 -24.25
N LEU A 67 15.77 21.87 -23.69
CA LEU A 67 15.92 22.30 -22.31
C LEU A 67 16.13 21.00 -21.54
N ALA A 68 17.38 20.78 -21.14
CA ALA A 68 17.76 19.71 -20.26
C ALA A 68 16.92 19.92 -19.02
N ARG A 69 15.75 19.28 -18.98
CA ARG A 69 15.07 18.97 -17.73
C ARG A 69 16.04 18.03 -17.04
N GLN A 70 17.06 18.60 -16.39
CA GLN A 70 17.90 17.88 -15.45
C GLN A 70 16.93 17.13 -14.57
N SER A 71 16.99 15.81 -14.66
CA SER A 71 16.11 14.99 -13.86
C SER A 71 16.42 15.35 -12.41
N PRO A 72 15.43 15.58 -11.52
CA PRO A 72 15.70 15.93 -10.11
C PRO A 72 16.60 14.93 -9.35
N LEU A 73 16.93 13.81 -9.99
CA LEU A 73 17.86 12.79 -9.56
C LEU A 73 19.34 13.18 -9.74
N GLU A 74 19.67 14.08 -10.67
CA GLU A 74 21.04 14.52 -10.94
C GLU A 74 21.59 15.45 -9.86
N GLU A 75 20.70 16.12 -9.11
CA GLU A 75 21.04 16.99 -7.98
C GLU A 75 21.39 16.21 -6.70
N LEU A 76 21.03 14.93 -6.61
CA LEU A 76 21.24 14.12 -5.41
C LEU A 76 22.73 13.80 -5.18
N SER A 77 23.11 13.67 -3.91
CA SER A 77 24.44 13.19 -3.53
C SER A 77 24.58 11.68 -3.77
N GLU A 78 25.81 11.17 -3.78
CA GLU A 78 26.05 9.73 -3.92
C GLU A 78 25.50 8.94 -2.73
N GLU A 79 25.64 9.48 -1.52
CA GLU A 79 25.10 8.91 -0.29
C GLU A 79 23.58 8.79 -0.35
N GLU A 80 22.91 9.84 -0.84
CA GLU A 80 21.46 9.85 -1.02
C GLU A 80 21.01 8.82 -2.06
N LEU A 81 21.74 8.69 -3.17
CA LEU A 81 21.46 7.68 -4.19
C LEU A 81 21.64 6.26 -3.63
N ARG A 82 22.73 6.00 -2.90
CA ARG A 82 22.98 4.72 -2.22
C ARG A 82 21.86 4.37 -1.25
N GLY A 83 21.45 5.34 -0.42
CA GLY A 83 20.35 5.19 0.53
C GLY A 83 19.04 4.84 -0.18
N ARG A 84 18.66 5.61 -1.21
CA ARG A 84 17.44 5.36 -1.99
C ARG A 84 17.43 4.00 -2.67
N ILE A 85 18.58 3.55 -3.19
CA ILE A 85 18.70 2.22 -3.80
C ILE A 85 18.46 1.13 -2.74
N ARG A 86 19.11 1.23 -1.57
CA ARG A 86 18.88 0.29 -0.46
C ARG A 86 17.42 0.27 -0.02
N ASP A 87 16.82 1.43 0.21
CA ASP A 87 15.44 1.53 0.67
C ASP A 87 14.46 0.88 -0.32
N MET A 88 14.67 1.11 -1.62
CA MET A 88 13.84 0.49 -2.66
C MET A 88 14.00 -1.03 -2.69
N ILE A 89 15.22 -1.53 -2.52
CA ILE A 89 15.50 -2.97 -2.52
C ILE A 89 14.94 -3.63 -1.26
N ILE A 90 15.04 -2.99 -0.09
CA ILE A 90 14.43 -3.47 1.16
C ILE A 90 12.90 -3.57 1.00
N ALA A 91 12.27 -2.55 0.42
CA ALA A 91 10.82 -2.53 0.23
C ALA A 91 10.35 -3.52 -0.87
N TYR A 92 11.19 -3.80 -1.86
CA TYR A 92 10.90 -4.66 -3.00
C TYR A 92 12.09 -5.58 -3.31
N PRO A 93 12.38 -6.58 -2.46
CA PRO A 93 13.55 -7.45 -2.65
C PRO A 93 13.47 -8.25 -3.95
N GLU A 94 12.24 -8.57 -4.37
CA GLU A 94 11.93 -9.21 -5.66
C GLU A 94 12.50 -8.42 -6.86
N ALA A 95 12.58 -7.09 -6.77
CA ALA A 95 13.06 -6.25 -7.87
C ALA A 95 14.51 -6.57 -8.25
N ALA A 96 15.34 -7.00 -7.31
CA ALA A 96 16.73 -7.32 -7.60
C ALA A 96 16.88 -8.56 -8.50
N SER A 97 15.96 -9.53 -8.38
CA SER A 97 15.97 -10.74 -9.22
C SER A 97 15.75 -10.44 -10.71
N PHE A 98 15.14 -9.29 -11.03
CA PHE A 98 14.88 -8.84 -12.40
C PHE A 98 16.01 -7.97 -12.97
N ILE A 99 17.01 -7.61 -12.16
CA ILE A 99 18.12 -6.74 -12.58
C ILE A 99 19.35 -7.62 -12.81
N PRO A 100 19.80 -7.79 -14.07
CA PRO A 100 20.97 -8.61 -14.37
C PRO A 100 22.21 -8.11 -13.63
N GLY A 101 22.91 -9.04 -12.98
CA GLY A 101 24.15 -8.76 -12.25
C GLY A 101 23.95 -8.15 -10.86
N LEU A 102 22.74 -7.74 -10.47
CA LEU A 102 22.49 -7.23 -9.13
C LEU A 102 22.34 -8.40 -8.16
N LYS A 103 23.21 -8.45 -7.14
CA LYS A 103 23.21 -9.47 -6.10
C LYS A 103 23.04 -8.82 -4.74
N ILE A 104 22.25 -9.46 -3.89
CA ILE A 104 22.04 -9.05 -2.51
C ILE A 104 22.66 -10.12 -1.61
N ALA A 105 23.59 -9.71 -0.76
CA ALA A 105 24.11 -10.53 0.32
C ALA A 105 23.29 -10.25 1.58
N TYR A 106 22.84 -11.32 2.23
CA TYR A 106 22.11 -11.25 3.48
C TYR A 106 22.99 -11.76 4.61
N ASP A 107 22.89 -11.12 5.78
CA ASP A 107 23.55 -11.59 6.98
C ASP A 107 22.82 -12.81 7.58
N LYS A 108 23.34 -13.32 8.71
CA LYS A 108 22.76 -14.46 9.43
C LYS A 108 21.37 -14.19 10.01
N GLU A 109 21.00 -12.92 10.14
CA GLU A 109 19.71 -12.46 10.67
C GLU A 109 18.70 -12.20 9.54
N GLY A 110 19.12 -12.31 8.27
CA GLY A 110 18.31 -12.07 7.09
C GLY A 110 18.21 -10.60 6.70
N ALA A 111 18.99 -9.70 7.31
CA ALA A 111 19.09 -8.32 6.89
C ALA A 111 20.07 -8.17 5.72
N ILE A 112 19.89 -7.10 4.92
CA ILE A 112 20.74 -6.84 3.77
C ILE A 112 22.10 -6.33 4.26
N GLU A 113 23.14 -7.13 4.06
CA GLU A 113 24.51 -6.81 4.44
C GLU A 113 25.18 -5.97 3.34
N HIS A 114 25.15 -6.48 2.09
CA HIS A 114 25.78 -5.83 0.94
C HIS A 114 24.94 -5.96 -0.33
N ILE A 115 25.08 -4.98 -1.22
CA ILE A 115 24.46 -4.98 -2.56
C ILE A 115 25.59 -4.82 -3.56
N GLU A 116 25.70 -5.77 -4.48
CA GLU A 116 26.75 -5.82 -5.49
C GLU A 116 26.14 -5.76 -6.88
N LEU A 117 26.82 -5.08 -7.80
CA LEU A 117 26.51 -5.12 -9.23
C LEU A 117 27.68 -5.76 -9.98
N GLU A 118 27.37 -6.83 -10.71
CA GLU A 118 28.28 -7.46 -11.66
C GLU A 118 28.08 -6.83 -13.04
N THR A 119 29.09 -6.11 -13.52
CA THR A 119 29.08 -5.42 -14.82
C THR A 119 30.36 -5.74 -15.57
N ALA A 120 30.23 -6.27 -16.79
CA ALA A 120 31.37 -6.66 -17.64
C ALA A 120 32.36 -7.64 -16.96
N GLY A 121 31.89 -8.48 -16.04
CA GLY A 121 32.72 -9.46 -15.32
C GLY A 121 33.37 -8.92 -14.04
N GLU A 122 33.25 -7.62 -13.75
CA GLU A 122 33.67 -7.04 -12.48
C GLU A 122 32.49 -6.94 -11.51
N ARG A 123 32.69 -7.38 -10.27
CA ARG A 123 31.75 -7.15 -9.16
C ARG A 123 32.15 -5.89 -8.42
N LYS A 124 31.24 -4.93 -8.35
CA LYS A 124 31.41 -3.71 -7.57
C LYS A 124 30.35 -3.63 -6.49
N SER A 125 30.77 -3.36 -5.26
CA SER A 125 29.85 -3.03 -4.17
C SER A 125 29.20 -1.70 -4.45
N LEU A 126 27.94 -1.52 -4.06
CA LEU A 126 27.21 -0.26 -4.18
C LEU A 126 27.97 0.93 -3.55
N ASN A 127 28.80 0.67 -2.53
CA ASN A 127 29.60 1.70 -1.88
C ASN A 127 30.77 2.21 -2.75
N ASP A 128 31.29 1.36 -3.64
CA ASP A 128 32.45 1.65 -4.50
C ASP A 128 32.04 2.14 -5.90
N MET A 129 30.73 2.29 -6.13
CA MET A 129 30.19 2.77 -7.40
C MET A 129 30.22 4.29 -7.47
N ASP A 130 30.57 4.80 -8.64
CA ASP A 130 30.48 6.21 -9.01
C ASP A 130 29.02 6.66 -9.15
N LYS A 131 28.81 7.98 -9.04
CA LYS A 131 27.47 8.59 -9.17
C LYS A 131 26.71 8.18 -10.43
N GLU A 132 27.37 8.04 -11.59
CA GLU A 132 26.69 7.68 -12.83
C GLU A 132 26.19 6.23 -12.79
N ALA A 133 27.02 5.30 -12.29
CA ALA A 133 26.60 3.92 -12.12
C ALA A 133 25.49 3.79 -11.06
N LEU A 134 25.56 4.52 -9.95
CA LEU A 134 24.49 4.60 -8.95
C LEU A 134 23.17 5.09 -9.56
N LEU A 135 23.20 6.14 -10.39
CA LEU A 135 22.03 6.64 -11.10
C LEU A 135 21.44 5.58 -12.04
N SER A 136 22.30 4.83 -12.74
CA SER A 136 21.88 3.73 -13.62
C SER A 136 21.18 2.62 -12.83
N VAL A 137 21.78 2.17 -11.72
CA VAL A 137 21.19 1.18 -10.82
C VAL A 137 19.87 1.68 -10.25
N HIS A 138 19.82 2.91 -9.74
CA HIS A 138 18.61 3.52 -9.23
C HIS A 138 17.49 3.51 -10.28
N LYS A 139 17.77 3.93 -11.52
CA LYS A 139 16.78 3.94 -12.61
C LYS A 139 16.27 2.52 -12.92
N ARG A 140 17.13 1.51 -12.90
CA ARG A 140 16.75 0.10 -13.10
C ARG A 140 15.85 -0.41 -11.97
N VAL A 141 16.27 -0.21 -10.72
CA VAL A 141 15.49 -0.58 -9.52
C VAL A 141 14.13 0.12 -9.51
N ALA A 142 14.09 1.42 -9.79
CA ALA A 142 12.84 2.17 -9.83
C ALA A 142 11.87 1.67 -10.92
N ARG A 143 12.39 1.25 -12.07
CA ARG A 143 11.59 0.68 -13.16
C ARG A 143 10.97 -0.66 -12.75
N GLU A 144 11.77 -1.58 -12.22
CA GLU A 144 11.27 -2.90 -11.81
C GLU A 144 10.31 -2.80 -10.61
N ARG A 145 10.59 -1.90 -9.66
CA ARG A 145 9.63 -1.56 -8.60
C ARG A 145 8.29 -1.13 -9.18
N THR A 146 8.30 -0.19 -10.12
CA THR A 146 7.06 0.34 -10.74
C THR A 146 6.30 -0.78 -11.44
N ARG A 147 7.01 -1.66 -12.15
CA ARG A 147 6.42 -2.85 -12.80
C ARG A 147 5.75 -3.77 -11.78
N LEU A 148 6.47 -4.16 -10.72
CA LEU A 148 5.94 -5.03 -9.67
C LEU A 148 4.74 -4.41 -8.95
N GLN A 149 4.79 -3.11 -8.68
CA GLN A 149 3.69 -2.39 -8.06
C GLN A 149 2.44 -2.40 -8.97
N MET A 150 2.62 -2.16 -10.27
CA MET A 150 1.52 -2.21 -11.24
C MET A 150 0.94 -3.62 -11.32
N GLU A 151 1.78 -4.65 -11.31
CA GLU A 151 1.34 -6.04 -11.34
C GLU A 151 0.51 -6.40 -10.09
N ARG A 152 0.94 -5.96 -8.91
CA ARG A 152 0.18 -6.14 -7.65
C ARG A 152 -1.19 -5.47 -7.73
N ILE A 153 -1.26 -4.23 -8.22
CA ILE A 153 -2.53 -3.50 -8.41
C ILE A 153 -3.43 -4.24 -9.39
N GLN A 154 -2.89 -4.73 -10.51
CA GLN A 154 -3.67 -5.45 -11.51
C GLN A 154 -4.24 -6.77 -10.96
N ARG A 155 -3.45 -7.51 -10.17
CA ARG A 155 -3.92 -8.73 -9.49
C ARG A 155 -5.06 -8.41 -8.52
N GLN A 156 -4.94 -7.33 -7.75
CA GLN A 156 -6.01 -6.88 -6.84
C GLN A 156 -7.28 -6.50 -7.61
N LEU A 157 -7.17 -5.76 -8.71
CA LEU A 157 -8.32 -5.42 -9.56
C LEU A 157 -9.01 -6.65 -10.14
N ASN A 158 -8.23 -7.64 -10.61
CA ASN A 158 -8.77 -8.89 -11.14
C ASN A 158 -9.50 -9.70 -10.05
N ALA A 159 -8.94 -9.75 -8.83
CA ALA A 159 -9.59 -10.41 -7.69
C ALA A 159 -10.92 -9.74 -7.32
N VAL A 160 -10.98 -8.40 -7.29
CA VAL A 160 -12.22 -7.67 -7.03
C VAL A 160 -13.27 -7.91 -8.12
N ARG A 161 -12.87 -7.91 -9.40
CA ARG A 161 -13.78 -8.21 -10.52
C ARG A 161 -14.35 -9.63 -10.43
N ALA A 162 -13.53 -10.62 -10.06
CA ALA A 162 -13.99 -12.00 -9.89
C ALA A 162 -15.08 -12.12 -8.82
N VAL A 163 -14.95 -11.38 -7.71
CA VAL A 163 -15.97 -11.37 -6.64
C VAL A 163 -17.25 -10.64 -7.06
N GLN A 164 -17.15 -9.55 -7.82
CA GLN A 164 -18.32 -8.80 -8.30
C GLN A 164 -19.12 -9.55 -9.38
N ASN A 165 -18.45 -10.40 -10.17
CA ASN A 165 -19.08 -11.21 -11.21
C ASN A 165 -19.66 -12.54 -10.69
N ILE A 166 -19.67 -12.78 -9.37
CA ILE A 166 -20.38 -13.92 -8.80
C ILE A 166 -21.89 -13.69 -9.02
N PRO A 167 -22.60 -14.59 -9.73
CA PRO A 167 -24.05 -14.50 -9.87
C PRO A 167 -24.65 -14.38 -8.47
N LYS A 168 -25.53 -13.39 -8.26
CA LYS A 168 -26.27 -13.28 -6.99
C LYS A 168 -26.81 -14.67 -6.66
N PRO A 169 -26.55 -15.21 -5.45
CA PRO A 169 -27.18 -16.46 -5.06
C PRO A 169 -28.70 -16.30 -5.26
N PRO A 170 -29.39 -17.34 -5.77
CA PRO A 170 -30.83 -17.27 -5.95
C PRO A 170 -31.46 -16.78 -4.64
N PRO A 171 -32.49 -15.92 -4.70
CA PRO A 171 -33.11 -15.37 -3.51
C PRO A 171 -33.45 -16.52 -2.58
N GLN A 172 -32.80 -16.56 -1.41
CA GLN A 172 -33.14 -17.55 -0.39
C GLN A 172 -34.61 -17.36 -0.05
N PRO A 173 -35.41 -18.44 -0.01
CA PRO A 173 -36.78 -18.34 0.48
C PRO A 173 -36.74 -17.69 1.88
N PRO A 174 -37.73 -16.83 2.21
CA PRO A 174 -37.77 -16.14 3.49
C PRO A 174 -37.58 -17.16 4.61
N LYS A 175 -36.57 -16.92 5.47
CA LYS A 175 -36.33 -17.75 6.65
C LYS A 175 -37.62 -17.76 7.46
N LEU A 176 -38.25 -18.93 7.56
CA LEU A 176 -39.38 -19.12 8.46
C LEU A 176 -38.97 -18.63 9.86
N PRO A 177 -39.87 -17.96 10.60
CA PRO A 177 -39.57 -17.48 11.93
C PRO A 177 -39.06 -18.64 12.78
N THR A 178 -37.77 -18.58 13.14
CA THR A 178 -37.16 -19.49 14.11
C THR A 178 -37.97 -19.38 15.39
N LEU A 179 -38.61 -20.49 15.77
CA LEU A 179 -39.28 -20.61 17.07
C LEU A 179 -38.29 -20.19 18.18
N PRO A 180 -38.74 -19.45 19.20
CA PRO A 180 -37.87 -19.03 20.28
C PRO A 180 -37.22 -20.24 20.96
N PRO A 181 -35.99 -20.10 21.47
CA PRO A 181 -35.29 -21.18 22.16
C PRO A 181 -36.15 -21.70 23.31
N GLN A 182 -36.40 -23.01 23.33
CA GLN A 182 -37.12 -23.64 24.44
C GLN A 182 -36.31 -23.46 25.73
N PRO A 183 -36.96 -23.14 26.87
CA PRO A 183 -36.27 -23.02 28.14
C PRO A 183 -35.63 -24.36 28.53
N PRO A 184 -34.48 -24.34 29.23
CA PRO A 184 -33.80 -25.55 29.69
C PRO A 184 -34.74 -26.37 30.57
N LYS A 185 -34.86 -27.66 30.28
CA LYS A 185 -35.64 -28.61 31.08
C LYS A 185 -35.06 -28.64 32.49
N ILE A 186 -35.88 -28.30 33.48
CA ILE A 186 -35.54 -28.37 34.90
C ILE A 186 -35.25 -29.84 35.24
N PRO A 187 -34.12 -30.18 35.89
CA PRO A 187 -33.87 -31.54 36.33
C PRO A 187 -34.94 -31.97 37.33
N THR A 188 -35.57 -33.11 37.06
CA THR A 188 -36.55 -33.74 37.95
C THR A 188 -35.87 -34.06 39.30
N PRO A 189 -36.52 -33.73 40.43
CA PRO A 189 -35.96 -34.05 41.74
C PRO A 189 -35.83 -35.58 41.91
N PRO A 190 -34.83 -36.06 42.66
CA PRO A 190 -34.63 -37.47 42.90
C PRO A 190 -35.84 -38.09 43.62
N PRO A 191 -36.17 -39.36 43.35
CA PRO A 191 -37.28 -40.06 43.99
C PRO A 191 -37.09 -40.10 45.51
N ARG A 192 -38.18 -39.79 46.23
CA ARG A 192 -38.21 -39.78 47.69
C ARG A 192 -38.04 -41.22 48.22
N PRO A 193 -37.22 -41.45 49.27
CA PRO A 193 -37.10 -42.78 49.86
C PRO A 193 -38.44 -43.24 50.45
N PRO A 194 -38.71 -44.56 50.45
CA PRO A 194 -39.93 -45.12 51.01
C PRO A 194 -40.00 -44.87 52.52
N SER A 195 -41.17 -44.44 52.99
CA SER A 195 -41.46 -44.25 54.41
C SER A 195 -41.34 -45.58 55.16
N PRO A 196 -40.73 -45.62 56.36
CA PRO A 196 -40.67 -46.85 57.15
C PRO A 196 -42.07 -47.28 57.60
N THR A 197 -42.44 -48.52 57.30
CA THR A 197 -43.63 -49.17 57.84
C THR A 197 -43.46 -49.33 59.35
N ARG A 198 -44.27 -48.60 60.14
CA ARG A 198 -44.32 -48.75 61.59
C ARG A 198 -44.98 -50.10 61.92
N ARG A 199 -44.24 -51.00 62.56
CA ARG A 199 -44.78 -52.20 63.22
C ARG A 199 -45.39 -51.83 64.55
#